data_AF-A0A1B6KG31-F1
#
_entry.id   AF-A0A1B6KG31-F1
#
_cell.length_a   1.000
_cell.length_b   1.000
_cell.length_c   1.000
_cell.angle_alpha   90.00
_cell.angle_beta   90.00
_cell.angle_gamma   90.00
#
_symmetry.space_group_name_H-M   'P 1'
#
loop_
_entity.id
_entity.type
_entity.pdbx_description
1 polymer ?
#
loop_
_entity_poly.entity_id
_entity_poly.type
_entity_poly.pdbx_seq_one_letter_code
_entity_poly.pdbx_strand_id
1 'polypeptide(L)'
;QLTNELEQTEADHVLLMEEQRNELRRERARWKEKLAASEQESRSKLSTLEEQLTRQRDRAVALMQEKEQEISSLKASFHSLLPSRTHKRSQSSDNDGNSGEVETAEILSEGRHMLHYVHESARYQVDVAKLRKQTHRLETTLRDTQRAAAEERVALSQRVTELLEQVDRLERCQSREGANLEYLKNVVLSYLLSSDASCKAHMLNAIAAVLKFSDLEQHKVKQSSWYKRSGSLA
;
A
#
# COMPACT_ATOMS: atom_id res chain seq x y z
N GLN A 1 -7.48 -54.33 22.88
CA GLN A 1 -8.55 -53.33 22.74
C GLN A 1 -7.96 -51.93 22.83
N LEU A 2 -7.37 -51.53 23.97
CA LEU A 2 -6.67 -50.23 24.12
C LEU A 2 -5.55 -49.95 23.09
N THR A 3 -4.78 -50.96 22.69
CA THR A 3 -3.72 -50.79 21.68
C THR A 3 -4.27 -50.48 20.28
N ASN A 4 -5.37 -51.13 19.89
CA ASN A 4 -6.02 -50.86 18.60
C ASN A 4 -6.67 -49.47 18.56
N GLU A 5 -7.22 -49.01 19.69
CA GLU A 5 -7.79 -47.66 19.80
C GLU A 5 -6.69 -46.60 19.70
N LEU A 6 -5.52 -46.84 20.31
CA LEU A 6 -4.37 -45.94 20.19
C LEU A 6 -3.86 -45.88 18.74
N GLU A 7 -3.67 -47.03 18.09
CA GLU A 7 -3.24 -47.12 16.69
C GLU A 7 -4.24 -46.44 15.73
N GLN A 8 -5.55 -46.52 16.00
CA GLN A 8 -6.56 -45.80 15.23
C GLN A 8 -6.46 -44.28 15.40
N THR A 9 -6.29 -43.78 16.63
CA THR A 9 -6.13 -42.33 16.84
C THR A 9 -4.84 -41.79 16.21
N GLU A 10 -3.76 -42.56 16.24
CA GLU A 10 -2.51 -42.19 15.57
C GLU A 10 -2.66 -42.13 14.05
N ALA A 11 -3.37 -43.09 13.46
CA ALA A 11 -3.68 -43.09 12.03
C ALA A 11 -4.54 -41.87 11.63
N ASP A 12 -5.57 -41.54 12.42
CA ASP A 12 -6.43 -40.37 12.19
C ASP A 12 -5.65 -39.06 12.31
N HIS A 13 -4.74 -38.96 13.29
CA HIS A 13 -3.85 -37.81 13.43
C HIS A 13 -2.90 -37.66 12.24
N VAL A 14 -2.33 -38.75 11.73
CA VAL A 14 -1.46 -38.72 10.54
C VAL A 14 -2.23 -38.25 9.32
N LEU A 15 -3.45 -38.74 9.10
CA LEU A 15 -4.31 -38.32 7.99
C LEU A 15 -4.64 -36.82 8.08
N LEU A 16 -5.02 -36.32 9.26
CA LEU A 16 -5.31 -34.91 9.47
C LEU A 16 -4.08 -34.03 9.18
N MET A 17 -2.88 -34.47 9.61
CA MET A 17 -1.64 -33.76 9.34
C MET A 17 -1.30 -33.74 7.85
N GLU A 18 -1.58 -34.83 7.13
CA GLU A 18 -1.41 -34.88 5.67
C GLU A 18 -2.42 -33.99 4.94
N GLU A 19 -3.67 -33.96 5.38
CA GLU A 19 -4.71 -33.07 4.85
C GLU A 19 -4.33 -31.60 5.02
N GLN A 20 -3.94 -31.19 6.23
CA GLN A 20 -3.47 -29.84 6.52
C GLN A 20 -2.25 -29.47 5.67
N ARG A 21 -1.30 -30.41 5.52
CA ARG A 21 -0.12 -30.19 4.66
C ARG A 21 -0.51 -30.06 3.19
N ASN A 22 -1.49 -30.83 2.73
CA ASN A 22 -2.02 -30.76 1.37
C ASN A 22 -2.74 -29.41 1.14
N GLU A 23 -3.56 -28.96 2.09
CA GLU A 23 -4.23 -27.66 2.06
C GLU A 23 -3.21 -26.52 1.98
N LEU A 24 -2.21 -26.51 2.86
CA LEU A 24 -1.15 -25.51 2.84
C LEU A 24 -0.40 -25.50 1.49
N ARG A 25 -0.17 -26.68 0.88
CA ARG A 25 0.44 -26.76 -0.45
C ARG A 25 -0.49 -26.18 -1.53
N ARG A 26 -1.79 -26.48 -1.49
CA ARG A 26 -2.79 -25.93 -2.44
C ARG A 26 -2.90 -24.42 -2.31
N GLU A 27 -2.96 -23.90 -1.09
CA GLU A 27 -3.00 -22.46 -0.86
C GLU A 27 -1.73 -21.77 -1.36
N ARG A 28 -0.54 -22.31 -1.05
CA ARG A 28 0.73 -21.79 -1.58
C ARG A 28 0.76 -21.80 -3.11
N ALA A 29 0.26 -22.86 -3.76
CA ALA A 29 0.17 -22.92 -5.21
C ALA A 29 -0.78 -21.85 -5.77
N ARG A 30 -1.98 -21.70 -5.18
CA ARG A 30 -2.97 -20.68 -5.56
C ARG A 30 -2.41 -19.27 -5.43
N TRP A 31 -1.69 -18.97 -4.33
CA TRP A 31 -1.08 -17.65 -4.14
C TRP A 31 0.05 -17.39 -5.11
N LYS A 32 0.88 -18.40 -5.42
CA LYS A 32 1.90 -18.28 -6.47
C LYS A 32 1.30 -18.01 -7.84
N GLU A 33 0.21 -18.68 -8.18
CA GLU A 33 -0.50 -18.48 -9.45
C GLU A 33 -1.12 -17.08 -9.53
N LYS A 34 -1.79 -16.62 -8.45
CA LYS A 34 -2.33 -15.25 -8.37
C LYS A 34 -1.25 -14.18 -8.51
N LEU A 35 -0.09 -14.40 -7.88
CA LEU A 35 1.05 -13.50 -7.99
C LEU A 35 1.57 -13.45 -9.43
N ALA A 36 1.79 -14.61 -10.05
CA ALA A 36 2.25 -14.70 -11.44
C ALA A 36 1.26 -14.07 -12.43
N ALA A 37 -0.05 -14.26 -12.23
CA ALA A 37 -1.08 -13.66 -13.05
C ALA A 37 -1.08 -12.12 -12.94
N SER A 38 -0.97 -11.58 -11.72
CA SER A 38 -0.88 -10.13 -11.48
C SER A 38 0.40 -9.51 -12.08
N GLU A 39 1.54 -10.18 -11.94
CA GLU A 39 2.79 -9.76 -12.57
C GLU A 39 2.70 -9.76 -14.09
N GLN A 40 2.09 -10.79 -14.68
CA GLN A 40 1.91 -10.89 -16.13
C GLN A 40 0.97 -9.80 -16.67
N GLU A 41 -0.13 -9.52 -15.98
CA GLU A 41 -1.04 -8.43 -16.33
C GLU A 41 -0.32 -7.08 -16.30
N SER A 42 0.47 -6.83 -15.26
CA SER A 42 1.25 -5.60 -15.12
C SER A 42 2.30 -5.46 -16.22
N ARG A 43 3.01 -6.54 -16.55
CA ARG A 43 3.98 -6.58 -17.66
C ARG A 43 3.29 -6.31 -19.01
N SER A 44 2.12 -6.90 -19.23
CA SER A 44 1.35 -6.67 -20.45
C SER A 44 0.90 -5.21 -20.58
N LYS A 45 0.43 -4.59 -19.48
CA LYS A 45 0.07 -3.17 -19.46
C LYS A 45 1.26 -2.25 -19.71
N LEU A 46 2.43 -2.56 -19.15
CA LEU A 46 3.66 -1.80 -19.42
C LEU A 46 4.04 -1.87 -20.89
N SER A 47 4.04 -3.07 -21.48
CA SER A 47 4.38 -3.26 -22.90
C SER A 47 3.45 -2.49 -23.83
N THR A 48 2.14 -2.48 -23.58
CA THR A 48 1.21 -1.73 -24.43
C THR A 48 1.39 -0.21 -24.30
N LEU A 49 1.68 0.28 -23.09
CA LEU A 49 1.97 1.71 -22.87
C LEU A 49 3.27 2.14 -23.54
N GLU A 50 4.32 1.31 -23.47
CA GLU A 50 5.59 1.54 -24.17
C GLU A 50 5.40 1.60 -25.69
N GLU A 51 4.59 0.68 -26.25
CA GLU A 51 4.24 0.69 -27.67
C GLU A 51 3.45 1.95 -28.07
N GLN A 52 2.49 2.38 -27.25
CA GLN A 52 1.75 3.62 -27.51
C GLN A 52 2.66 4.85 -27.48
N LEU A 53 3.62 4.89 -26.55
CA LEU A 53 4.55 5.99 -26.39
C LEU A 53 5.53 6.07 -27.56
N THR A 54 6.08 4.93 -28.01
CA THR A 54 6.92 4.86 -29.21
C THR A 54 6.16 5.32 -30.45
N ARG A 55 4.93 4.83 -30.68
CA ARG A 55 4.07 5.30 -31.77
C ARG A 55 3.73 6.80 -31.70
N GLN A 56 3.61 7.37 -30.50
CA GLN A 56 3.43 8.81 -30.34
C GLN A 56 4.69 9.59 -30.72
N ARG A 57 5.87 9.11 -30.29
CA ARG A 57 7.16 9.70 -30.67
C ARG A 57 7.34 9.68 -32.18
N ASP A 58 7.08 8.55 -32.83
CA ASP A 58 7.24 8.41 -34.28
C ASP A 58 6.31 9.36 -35.04
N ARG A 59 5.05 9.47 -34.63
CA ARG A 59 4.10 10.44 -35.20
C ARG A 59 4.54 11.89 -35.00
N ALA A 60 5.06 12.23 -33.83
CA ALA A 60 5.56 13.58 -33.56
C ALA A 60 6.77 13.91 -34.43
N VAL A 61 7.71 12.96 -34.59
CA VAL A 61 8.87 13.12 -35.47
C VAL A 61 8.45 13.29 -36.92
N ALA A 62 7.52 12.48 -37.42
CA ALA A 62 6.99 12.62 -38.77
C ALA A 62 6.37 13.99 -39.01
N LEU A 63 5.53 14.47 -38.08
CA LEU A 63 4.90 15.79 -38.19
C LEU A 63 5.91 16.94 -38.13
N MET A 64 6.97 16.82 -37.32
CA MET A 64 8.07 17.81 -37.33
C MET A 64 8.79 17.82 -38.69
N GLN A 65 9.04 16.65 -39.28
CA GLN A 65 9.66 16.57 -40.61
C GLN A 65 8.79 17.20 -41.69
N GLU A 66 7.48 16.94 -41.68
CA GLU A 66 6.53 17.59 -42.61
C GLU A 66 6.55 19.11 -42.45
N LYS A 67 6.57 19.62 -41.21
CA LYS A 67 6.63 21.06 -40.96
C LYS A 67 7.95 21.68 -41.39
N GLU A 68 9.07 20.99 -41.21
CA GLU A 68 10.37 21.47 -41.69
C GLU A 68 10.42 21.52 -43.23
N GLN A 69 9.79 20.56 -43.91
CA GLN A 69 9.63 20.56 -45.36
C GLN A 69 8.73 21.71 -45.84
N GLU A 70 7.59 21.94 -45.19
CA GLU A 70 6.72 23.08 -45.47
C GLU A 70 7.48 24.41 -45.30
N ILE A 71 8.19 24.59 -44.19
CA ILE A 71 9.01 25.78 -43.92
C ILE A 71 10.09 25.95 -44.99
N SER A 72 10.77 24.87 -45.36
CA SER A 72 11.81 24.90 -46.41
C SER A 72 11.22 25.29 -47.77
N SER A 73 10.04 24.76 -48.11
CA SER A 73 9.32 25.11 -49.33
C SER A 73 8.86 26.57 -49.34
N LEU A 74 8.33 27.06 -48.20
CA LEU A 74 7.95 28.47 -48.02
C LEU A 74 9.15 29.41 -48.14
N LYS A 75 10.30 29.05 -47.55
CA LYS A 75 11.55 29.80 -47.70
C LYS A 75 12.02 29.80 -49.16
N ALA A 76 11.96 28.66 -49.84
CA ALA A 76 12.36 28.55 -51.25
C ALA A 76 11.44 29.37 -52.17
N SER A 77 10.13 29.33 -51.97
CA SER A 77 9.17 30.15 -52.73
C SER A 77 9.35 31.63 -52.45
N PHE A 78 9.57 32.02 -51.19
CA PHE A 78 9.89 33.40 -50.82
C PHE A 78 11.19 33.89 -51.48
N HIS A 79 12.25 33.08 -51.47
CA HIS A 79 13.49 33.40 -52.17
C HIS A 79 13.34 33.45 -53.70
N SER A 80 12.42 32.68 -54.29
CA SER A 80 12.10 32.74 -55.72
C SER A 80 11.27 33.96 -56.11
N LEU A 81 10.45 34.48 -55.19
CA LEU A 81 9.61 35.67 -55.41
C LEU A 81 10.37 36.98 -55.15
N LEU A 82 11.47 36.93 -54.41
CA LEU A 82 12.40 38.05 -54.28
C LEU A 82 13.42 38.00 -55.43
N PRO A 83 13.41 38.97 -56.37
CA PRO A 83 14.51 39.11 -57.30
C PRO A 83 15.79 39.33 -56.49
N SER A 84 16.82 38.54 -56.77
CA SER A 84 18.16 38.75 -56.23
C SER A 84 18.57 40.20 -56.47
N ARG A 85 18.43 41.08 -55.46
CA ARG A 85 18.96 42.45 -55.47
C ARG A 85 20.49 42.36 -55.37
N THR A 86 21.10 41.85 -56.42
CA THR A 86 22.51 42.08 -56.74
C THR A 86 22.61 43.27 -57.68
N HIS A 87 22.09 44.42 -57.25
CA HIS A 87 22.28 45.66 -58.00
C HIS A 87 23.43 46.47 -57.42
N LYS A 88 24.53 46.42 -58.18
CA LYS A 88 25.58 47.42 -58.24
C LYS A 88 24.98 48.83 -58.20
N ARG A 89 25.52 49.63 -57.30
CA ARG A 89 25.60 51.09 -57.27
C ARG A 89 25.44 51.75 -58.66
N SER A 90 24.40 52.56 -58.84
CA SER A 90 24.35 53.68 -59.79
C SER A 90 23.25 54.67 -59.38
N GLN A 91 23.61 55.95 -59.36
CA GLN A 91 22.79 57.10 -59.02
C GLN A 91 21.74 57.40 -60.11
N SER A 92 20.53 57.83 -59.73
CA SER A 92 19.86 59.04 -60.28
C SER A 92 18.40 59.18 -59.81
N SER A 93 18.11 60.30 -59.14
CA SER A 93 16.95 61.22 -59.24
C SER A 93 15.53 60.68 -59.52
N ASP A 94 14.67 60.98 -58.55
CA ASP A 94 13.28 61.47 -58.63
C ASP A 94 12.23 60.71 -59.46
N ASN A 95 11.30 60.04 -58.77
CA ASN A 95 9.88 60.02 -59.16
C ASN A 95 8.96 59.59 -58.00
N ASP A 96 8.22 60.58 -57.48
CA ASP A 96 6.80 60.62 -57.14
C ASP A 96 6.05 59.34 -56.64
N GLY A 97 5.58 59.42 -55.39
CA GLY A 97 4.20 59.11 -55.00
C GLY A 97 3.63 57.70 -55.20
N ASN A 98 4.06 56.71 -54.40
CA ASN A 98 3.17 55.62 -53.97
C ASN A 98 3.66 54.98 -52.65
N SER A 99 3.47 55.67 -51.53
CA SER A 99 3.86 55.23 -50.18
C SER A 99 2.65 54.91 -49.29
N GLY A 100 1.56 54.40 -49.86
CA GLY A 100 0.33 54.05 -49.11
C GLY A 100 0.03 52.55 -49.02
N GLU A 101 0.59 51.73 -49.91
CA GLU A 101 0.26 50.29 -49.99
C GLU A 101 1.20 49.40 -49.16
N VAL A 102 2.43 49.84 -48.89
CA VAL A 102 3.40 49.07 -48.09
C VAL A 102 3.07 49.17 -46.59
N GLU A 103 2.66 50.36 -46.12
CA GLU A 103 2.34 50.63 -44.71
C GLU A 103 1.00 50.00 -44.30
N THR A 104 0.01 49.93 -45.21
CA THR A 104 -1.25 49.23 -44.97
C THR A 104 -1.09 47.70 -44.94
N ALA A 105 -0.21 47.12 -45.76
CA ALA A 105 0.10 45.69 -45.72
C ALA A 105 0.86 45.30 -44.44
N GLU A 106 1.74 46.16 -43.93
CA GLU A 106 2.49 45.95 -42.70
C GLU A 106 1.60 46.09 -41.45
N ILE A 107 0.69 47.07 -41.42
CA ILE A 107 -0.32 47.23 -40.36
C ILE A 107 -1.34 46.09 -40.35
N LEU A 108 -1.76 45.60 -41.52
CA LEU A 108 -2.63 44.41 -41.63
C LEU A 108 -1.89 43.12 -41.24
N SER A 109 -0.58 43.06 -41.49
CA SER A 109 0.29 41.98 -41.02
C SER A 109 0.42 42.01 -39.49
N GLU A 110 0.75 43.16 -38.89
CA GLU A 110 0.82 43.33 -37.43
C GLU A 110 -0.52 43.06 -36.74
N GLY A 111 -1.63 43.54 -37.31
CA GLY A 111 -2.98 43.26 -36.83
C GLY A 111 -3.32 41.76 -36.86
N ARG A 112 -2.86 41.03 -37.88
CA ARG A 112 -3.00 39.56 -37.98
C ARG A 112 -2.15 38.82 -36.95
N HIS A 113 -0.91 39.25 -36.72
CA HIS A 113 -0.03 38.68 -35.70
C HIS A 113 -0.55 38.96 -34.29
N MET A 114 -1.09 40.16 -34.04
CA MET A 114 -1.71 40.53 -32.78
C MET A 114 -2.98 39.72 -32.50
N LEU A 115 -3.83 39.51 -33.52
CA LEU A 115 -5.00 38.63 -33.43
C LEU A 115 -4.61 37.18 -33.12
N HIS A 116 -3.56 36.66 -33.77
CA HIS A 116 -3.03 35.32 -33.49
C HIS A 116 -2.55 35.21 -32.05
N TYR A 117 -1.78 36.20 -31.57
CA TYR A 117 -1.27 36.23 -30.20
C TYR A 117 -2.40 36.29 -29.15
N VAL A 118 -3.44 37.11 -29.39
CA VAL A 118 -4.61 37.18 -28.50
C VAL A 118 -5.34 35.84 -28.45
N HIS A 119 -5.51 35.19 -29.60
CA HIS A 119 -6.16 33.87 -29.68
C HIS A 119 -5.33 32.79 -28.97
N GLU A 120 -4.01 32.81 -29.12
CA GLU A 120 -3.10 31.88 -28.47
C GLU A 120 -3.07 32.09 -26.94
N SER A 121 -3.06 33.34 -26.49
CA SER A 121 -3.19 33.71 -25.07
C SER A 121 -4.51 33.23 -24.47
N ALA A 122 -5.63 33.38 -25.19
CA ALA A 122 -6.93 32.86 -24.76
C ALA A 122 -6.91 31.33 -24.62
N ARG A 123 -6.26 30.61 -25.56
CA ARG A 123 -6.08 29.16 -25.48
C ARG A 123 -5.27 28.75 -24.26
N TYR A 124 -4.15 29.42 -24.00
CA TYR A 124 -3.34 29.17 -22.80
C TYR A 124 -4.12 29.45 -21.52
N GLN A 125 -4.95 30.49 -21.46
CA GLN A 125 -5.77 30.76 -20.27
C GLN A 125 -6.79 29.64 -20.00
N VAL A 126 -7.41 29.10 -21.06
CA VAL A 126 -8.32 27.95 -20.95
C VAL A 126 -7.58 26.72 -20.44
N ASP A 127 -6.38 26.45 -20.97
CA ASP A 127 -5.57 25.31 -20.55
C ASP A 127 -5.09 25.46 -19.10
N VAL A 128 -4.66 26.65 -18.69
CA VAL A 128 -4.31 26.95 -17.29
C VAL A 128 -5.50 26.77 -16.36
N ALA A 129 -6.69 27.23 -16.74
CA ALA A 129 -7.90 27.04 -15.95
C ALA A 129 -8.28 25.56 -15.83
N LYS A 130 -8.15 24.79 -16.91
CA LYS A 130 -8.37 23.35 -16.93
C LYS A 130 -7.37 22.61 -16.03
N LEU A 131 -6.09 22.95 -16.14
CA LEU A 131 -5.02 22.37 -15.30
C LEU A 131 -5.27 22.67 -13.82
N ARG A 132 -5.58 23.92 -13.46
CA ARG A 132 -5.93 24.29 -12.08
C ARG A 132 -7.12 23.48 -11.53
N LYS A 133 -8.17 23.29 -12.34
CA LYS A 133 -9.32 22.47 -11.96
C LYS A 133 -8.94 21.00 -11.78
N GLN A 134 -8.07 20.46 -12.63
CA GLN A 134 -7.55 19.10 -12.50
C GLN A 134 -6.69 18.96 -11.25
N THR A 135 -5.78 19.88 -10.97
CA THR A 135 -4.97 19.90 -9.75
C THR A 135 -5.85 19.92 -8.51
N HIS A 136 -6.83 20.83 -8.44
CA HIS A 136 -7.75 20.89 -7.31
C HIS A 136 -8.55 19.60 -7.14
N ARG A 137 -9.01 18.98 -8.23
CA ARG A 137 -9.69 17.69 -8.19
C ARG A 137 -8.78 16.59 -7.65
N LEU A 138 -7.53 16.52 -8.13
CA LEU A 138 -6.55 15.52 -7.71
C LEU A 138 -6.18 15.70 -6.24
N GLU A 139 -5.96 16.93 -5.78
CA GLU A 139 -5.70 17.22 -4.38
C GLU A 139 -6.86 16.81 -3.47
N THR A 140 -8.10 17.08 -3.88
CA THR A 140 -9.29 16.66 -3.11
C THR A 140 -9.36 15.13 -3.04
N THR A 141 -9.17 14.43 -4.16
CA THR A 141 -9.14 12.96 -4.15
C THR A 141 -7.99 12.41 -3.32
N LEU A 142 -6.83 13.07 -3.29
CA LEU A 142 -5.71 12.67 -2.44
C LEU A 142 -6.06 12.83 -0.96
N ARG A 143 -6.66 13.96 -0.57
CA ARG A 143 -7.10 14.18 0.82
C ARG A 143 -8.15 13.15 1.23
N ASP A 144 -9.11 12.84 0.37
CA ASP A 144 -10.19 11.89 0.67
C ASP A 144 -9.65 10.46 0.80
N THR A 145 -8.77 10.03 -0.11
CA THR A 145 -8.11 8.71 -0.02
C THR A 145 -7.20 8.59 1.20
N GLN A 146 -6.47 9.65 1.56
CA GLN A 146 -5.67 9.68 2.79
C GLN A 146 -6.55 9.55 4.05
N ARG A 147 -7.71 10.21 4.10
CA ARG A 147 -8.65 10.06 5.22
C ARG A 147 -9.18 8.63 5.31
N ALA A 148 -9.65 8.06 4.20
CA ALA A 148 -10.15 6.68 4.16
C ALA A 148 -9.08 5.67 4.63
N ALA A 149 -7.83 5.82 4.18
CA ALA A 149 -6.73 4.96 4.60
C ALA A 149 -6.41 5.13 6.11
N ALA A 150 -6.51 6.34 6.65
CA ALA A 150 -6.30 6.58 8.07
C ALA A 150 -7.40 5.92 8.93
N GLU A 151 -8.67 6.01 8.50
CA GLU A 151 -9.80 5.36 9.17
C GLU A 151 -9.65 3.84 9.16
N GLU A 152 -9.31 3.25 8.02
CA GLU A 152 -9.06 1.80 7.91
C GLU A 152 -7.89 1.36 8.80
N ARG A 153 -6.80 2.13 8.84
CA ARG A 153 -5.65 1.84 9.72
C ARG A 153 -6.04 1.84 11.19
N VAL A 154 -6.90 2.75 11.64
CA VAL A 154 -7.40 2.78 13.02
C VAL A 154 -8.25 1.54 13.31
N ALA A 155 -9.17 1.18 12.40
CA ALA A 155 -10.01 -0.01 12.55
C ALA A 155 -9.18 -1.31 12.61
N LEU A 156 -8.18 -1.45 11.73
CA LEU A 156 -7.27 -2.60 11.73
C LEU A 156 -6.44 -2.65 13.02
N SER A 157 -5.95 -1.50 13.50
CA SER A 157 -5.22 -1.44 14.78
C SER A 157 -6.07 -1.92 15.95
N GLN A 158 -7.34 -1.51 16.01
CA GLN A 158 -8.29 -1.96 17.03
C GLN A 158 -8.53 -3.48 16.92
N ARG A 159 -8.68 -3.98 15.70
CA ARG A 159 -8.88 -5.42 15.48
C ARG A 159 -7.67 -6.24 15.90
N VAL A 160 -6.46 -5.75 15.63
CA VAL A 160 -5.22 -6.39 16.09
C VAL A 160 -5.17 -6.42 17.62
N THR A 161 -5.52 -5.33 18.30
CA THR A 161 -5.55 -5.32 19.77
C THR A 161 -6.56 -6.33 20.34
N GLU A 162 -7.77 -6.42 19.77
CA GLU A 162 -8.76 -7.42 20.20
C GLU A 162 -8.27 -8.85 20.00
N LEU A 163 -7.64 -9.13 18.85
CA LEU A 163 -7.11 -10.46 18.56
C LEU A 163 -5.96 -10.83 19.50
N LEU A 164 -5.06 -9.88 19.82
CA LEU A 164 -4.00 -10.10 20.79
C LEU A 164 -4.57 -10.42 22.19
N GLU A 165 -5.58 -9.69 22.64
CA GLU A 165 -6.26 -10.00 23.91
C GLU A 165 -6.90 -11.39 23.93
N GLN A 166 -7.48 -11.83 22.79
CA GLN A 166 -8.02 -13.17 22.65
C GLN A 166 -6.94 -14.25 22.69
N VAL A 167 -5.80 -14.01 22.04
CA VAL A 167 -4.63 -14.90 22.11
C VAL A 167 -4.13 -15.01 23.55
N ASP A 168 -3.92 -13.88 24.24
CA ASP A 168 -3.50 -13.87 25.65
C ASP A 168 -4.50 -14.60 26.56
N ARG A 169 -5.81 -14.50 26.26
CA ARG A 169 -6.85 -15.26 26.97
C ARG A 169 -6.72 -16.75 26.71
N LEU A 170 -6.54 -17.15 25.45
CA LEU A 170 -6.42 -18.56 25.06
C LEU A 170 -5.14 -19.18 25.62
N GLU A 171 -4.01 -18.49 25.60
CA GLU A 171 -2.76 -18.97 26.21
C GLU A 171 -2.92 -19.21 27.72
N ARG A 172 -3.62 -18.31 28.42
CA ARG A 172 -3.99 -18.50 29.84
C ARG A 172 -4.93 -19.68 30.07
N CYS A 173 -5.81 -19.99 29.13
CA CYS A 173 -6.70 -21.14 29.20
C CYS A 173 -5.99 -22.46 28.84
N GLN A 174 -5.16 -22.46 27.80
CA GLN A 174 -4.44 -23.63 27.30
C GLN A 174 -3.39 -24.12 28.29
N SER A 175 -2.73 -23.20 29.01
CA SER A 175 -1.82 -23.57 30.12
C SER A 175 -2.53 -24.24 31.31
N ARG A 176 -3.86 -24.42 31.27
CA ARG A 176 -4.67 -25.09 32.30
C ARG A 176 -5.25 -26.43 31.87
N GLU A 177 -5.11 -26.90 30.62
CA GLU A 177 -5.91 -28.05 30.18
C GLU A 177 -5.34 -29.43 30.57
N GLY A 178 -6.20 -30.23 31.23
CA GLY A 178 -6.07 -31.67 31.41
C GLY A 178 -5.29 -32.14 32.65
N ALA A 179 -4.00 -32.44 32.45
CA ALA A 179 -3.18 -33.12 33.46
C ALA A 179 -2.92 -32.26 34.71
N ASN A 180 -2.84 -30.94 34.53
CA ASN A 180 -2.59 -30.01 35.63
C ASN A 180 -3.83 -29.85 36.53
N LEU A 181 -5.05 -29.97 35.98
CA LEU A 181 -6.30 -29.82 36.75
C LEU A 181 -6.65 -31.08 37.55
N GLU A 182 -6.44 -32.28 37.02
CA GLU A 182 -6.63 -33.52 37.81
C GLU A 182 -5.58 -33.64 38.91
N TYR A 183 -4.32 -33.27 38.64
CA TYR A 183 -3.29 -33.16 39.69
C TYR A 183 -3.69 -32.12 40.74
N LEU A 184 -4.08 -30.91 40.32
CA LEU A 184 -4.49 -29.84 41.23
C LEU A 184 -5.69 -30.26 42.08
N LYS A 185 -6.68 -30.92 41.48
CA LYS A 185 -7.85 -31.47 42.19
C LYS A 185 -7.42 -32.46 43.27
N ASN A 186 -6.51 -33.38 42.97
CA ASN A 186 -6.00 -34.36 43.94
C ASN A 186 -5.23 -33.68 45.08
N VAL A 187 -4.34 -32.73 44.77
CA VAL A 187 -3.57 -31.99 45.80
C VAL A 187 -4.50 -31.14 46.68
N VAL A 188 -5.50 -30.47 46.09
CA VAL A 188 -6.50 -29.69 46.85
C VAL A 188 -7.37 -30.59 47.72
N LEU A 189 -7.82 -31.74 47.19
CA LEU A 189 -8.60 -32.71 47.95
C LEU A 189 -7.79 -33.26 49.14
N SER A 190 -6.54 -33.68 48.92
CA SER A 190 -5.63 -34.12 49.99
C SER A 190 -5.34 -33.00 50.99
N TYR A 191 -5.22 -31.75 50.55
CA TYR A 191 -5.03 -30.60 51.43
C TYR A 191 -6.24 -30.37 52.35
N LEU A 192 -7.46 -30.49 51.82
CA LEU A 192 -8.70 -30.32 52.61
C LEU A 192 -8.90 -31.47 53.61
N LEU A 193 -8.52 -32.70 53.24
CA LEU A 193 -8.68 -33.89 54.10
C LEU A 193 -7.54 -34.07 55.11
N SER A 194 -6.37 -33.50 54.87
CA SER A 194 -5.24 -33.59 55.79
C SER A 194 -5.50 -32.81 57.07
N SER A 195 -4.97 -33.30 58.19
CA SER A 195 -4.98 -32.59 59.48
C SER A 195 -3.59 -32.13 59.91
N ASP A 196 -2.54 -32.64 59.26
CA ASP A 196 -1.16 -32.27 59.50
C ASP A 196 -0.80 -30.92 58.85
N ALA A 197 -0.22 -30.03 59.66
CA ALA A 197 0.21 -28.70 59.30
C ALA A 197 1.40 -28.71 58.31
N SER A 198 2.31 -29.67 58.44
CA SER A 198 3.49 -29.77 57.57
C SER A 198 3.10 -30.23 56.16
N CYS A 199 2.31 -31.31 56.06
CA CYS A 199 1.74 -31.76 54.79
C CYS A 199 0.91 -30.67 54.10
N LYS A 200 0.10 -29.91 54.86
CA LYS A 200 -0.67 -28.78 54.30
C LYS A 200 0.21 -27.69 53.71
N ALA A 201 1.30 -27.32 54.38
CA ALA A 201 2.23 -26.33 53.86
C ALA A 201 2.89 -26.80 52.56
N HIS A 202 3.27 -28.08 52.48
CA HIS A 202 3.84 -28.67 51.26
C HIS A 202 2.82 -28.69 50.10
N MET A 203 1.59 -29.17 50.35
CA MET A 203 0.51 -29.18 49.36
C MET A 203 0.14 -27.76 48.90
N LEU A 204 0.16 -26.78 49.79
CA LEU A 204 -0.09 -25.38 49.46
C LEU A 204 0.98 -24.80 48.51
N ASN A 205 2.24 -25.16 48.71
CA ASN A 205 3.31 -24.77 47.80
C ASN A 205 3.12 -25.40 46.41
N ALA A 206 2.69 -26.65 46.34
CA ALA A 206 2.36 -27.32 45.08
C ALA A 206 1.17 -26.64 44.37
N ILE A 207 0.11 -26.29 45.11
CA ILE A 207 -1.04 -25.53 44.60
C ILE A 207 -0.59 -24.16 44.07
N ALA A 208 0.25 -23.44 44.81
CA ALA A 208 0.76 -22.14 44.43
C ALA A 208 1.62 -22.19 43.16
N ALA A 209 2.42 -23.26 43.00
CA ALA A 209 3.25 -23.47 41.81
C ALA A 209 2.38 -23.78 40.57
N VAL A 210 1.39 -24.66 40.72
CA VAL A 210 0.47 -25.05 39.64
C VAL A 210 -0.40 -23.87 39.19
N LEU A 211 -0.89 -23.06 40.14
CA LEU A 211 -1.69 -21.87 39.88
C LEU A 211 -0.86 -20.62 39.59
N LYS A 212 0.47 -20.73 39.56
CA LYS A 212 1.42 -19.63 39.31
C LYS A 212 1.14 -18.39 40.16
N PHE A 213 1.04 -18.56 41.48
CA PHE A 213 0.87 -17.45 42.41
C PHE A 213 2.03 -16.46 42.31
N SER A 214 1.69 -15.19 42.21
CA SER A 214 2.66 -14.10 42.33
C SER A 214 3.27 -14.04 43.73
N ASP A 215 4.43 -13.40 43.86
CA ASP A 215 5.12 -13.23 45.15
C ASP A 215 4.24 -12.53 46.19
N LEU A 216 3.39 -11.59 45.74
CA LEU A 216 2.41 -10.90 46.58
C LEU A 216 1.32 -11.85 47.11
N GLU A 217 0.80 -12.74 46.27
CA GLU A 217 -0.22 -13.72 46.65
C GLU A 217 0.35 -14.76 47.61
N GLN A 218 1.58 -15.23 47.37
CA GLN A 218 2.26 -16.12 48.30
C GLN A 218 2.47 -15.47 49.67
N HIS A 219 2.83 -14.18 49.69
CA HIS A 219 3.04 -13.46 50.94
C HIS A 219 1.72 -13.31 51.74
N LYS A 220 0.60 -13.00 51.07
CA LYS A 220 -0.74 -12.94 51.69
C LYS A 220 -1.16 -14.28 52.30
N VAL A 221 -0.89 -15.38 51.60
CA VAL A 221 -1.18 -16.74 52.09
C VAL A 221 -0.34 -17.05 53.34
N LYS A 222 0.97 -16.76 53.31
CA LYS A 222 1.89 -16.99 54.44
C LYS A 222 1.61 -16.10 55.67
N GLN A 223 0.99 -14.93 55.47
CA GLN A 223 0.60 -14.04 56.55
C GLN A 223 -0.64 -14.50 57.32
N SER A 224 -1.43 -15.44 56.76
CA SER A 224 -2.62 -15.96 57.42
C SER A 224 -2.29 -16.72 58.72
N SER A 225 -3.08 -16.49 59.76
CA SER A 225 -2.87 -17.04 61.13
C SER A 225 -2.68 -18.56 61.16
N TRP A 226 -3.39 -19.29 60.30
CA TRP A 226 -3.30 -20.75 60.19
C TRP A 226 -1.94 -21.25 59.64
N TYR A 227 -1.27 -20.46 58.78
CA TYR A 227 0.03 -20.79 58.19
C TYR A 227 1.20 -20.48 59.14
N LYS A 228 1.02 -19.52 60.05
CA LYS A 228 2.01 -19.23 61.11
C LYS A 228 1.99 -20.30 62.21
N ARG A 229 0.81 -20.85 62.51
CA ARG A 229 0.65 -21.93 63.50
C ARG A 229 1.33 -23.24 63.07
N SER A 230 1.42 -23.50 61.77
CA SER A 230 2.08 -24.68 61.21
C SER A 230 3.61 -24.62 61.21
N GLY A 231 4.21 -23.42 61.32
CA GLY A 231 5.67 -23.25 61.40
C GLY A 231 6.24 -23.23 62.82
N SER A 232 5.39 -23.26 63.86
CA SER A 232 5.78 -23.13 65.27
C SER A 232 5.78 -24.45 66.06
N LEU A 233 5.52 -25.58 65.39
CA LEU A 233 5.47 -26.94 65.99
C LEU A 233 6.59 -27.87 65.48
N ALA A 234 7.66 -27.30 64.90
CA ALA A 234 8.90 -28.01 64.59
C ALA A 234 9.98 -27.65 65.62
#